data_AF-A0A7W8F633-F1
#
_entry.id   AF-A0A7W8F633-F1
#
_cell.length_a   1.000
_cell.length_b   1.000
_cell.length_c   1.000
_cell.angle_alpha   90.00
_cell.angle_beta   90.00
_cell.angle_gamma   90.00
#
_symmetry.space_group_name_H-M   'P 1'
#
loop_
_entity.id
_entity.type
_entity.pdbx_description
1 polymer ?
#
loop_
_entity_poly.entity_id
_entity_poly.type
_entity_poly.pdbx_seq_one_letter_code
_entity_poly.pdbx_strand_id
1 'polypeptide(L)'
;MTDQEAKRQTLRYTQEISLTDVDLLQAFLRARTARLANAERGTDERQLARSVRTAARHLVTSLQHMLPLTEKGDEAPRVLQIEIRVSWNALWSLVSPWQWHEDYDLERWRPVKVWSATSGIRFDDISERDGPSP
;
A
#
# COMPACT_ATOMS: atom_id res chain seq x y z
N MET A 1 9.90 15.28 29.53
CA MET A 1 9.56 14.41 28.39
C MET A 1 9.05 15.28 27.28
N THR A 2 9.86 15.51 26.25
CA THR A 2 9.61 16.50 25.22
C THR A 2 8.67 15.96 24.14
N ASP A 3 7.67 16.76 23.80
CA ASP A 3 6.63 16.57 22.77
C ASP A 3 7.15 16.23 21.34
N GLN A 4 8.47 16.26 21.16
CA GLN A 4 9.18 15.84 19.94
C GLN A 4 9.39 14.31 19.84
N GLU A 5 9.42 13.58 20.97
CA GLU A 5 9.59 12.12 20.96
C GLU A 5 8.29 11.39 20.55
N ALA A 6 7.12 11.97 20.85
CA ALA A 6 5.81 11.44 20.44
C ALA A 6 5.44 11.77 18.97
N LYS A 7 6.10 12.76 18.37
CA LYS A 7 5.85 13.24 16.98
C LYS A 7 6.72 12.56 15.91
N ARG A 8 7.55 11.59 16.28
CA ARG A 8 8.12 10.63 15.32
C ARG A 8 7.04 9.61 14.94
N GLN A 9 6.03 10.05 14.21
CA GLN A 9 5.36 9.15 13.27
C GLN A 9 6.46 8.69 12.31
N THR A 10 7.04 7.53 12.56
CA THR A 10 8.23 7.03 11.85
C THR A 10 7.93 7.00 10.35
N LEU A 11 8.49 7.97 9.63
CA LEU A 11 8.34 8.07 8.18
C LEU A 11 8.86 6.76 7.57
N ARG A 12 8.09 6.17 6.64
CA ARG A 12 8.56 5.05 5.84
C ARG A 12 9.02 5.56 4.49
N TYR A 13 10.19 5.14 4.07
CA TYR A 13 10.76 5.49 2.76
C TYR A 13 10.66 4.32 1.77
N THR A 14 10.70 4.61 0.48
CA THR A 14 10.62 3.58 -0.58
C THR A 14 11.73 2.53 -0.44
N GLN A 15 12.91 2.94 0.01
CA GLN A 15 14.09 2.10 0.22
C GLN A 15 13.90 1.08 1.35
N GLU A 16 12.91 1.28 2.22
CA GLU A 16 12.59 0.38 3.33
C GLU A 16 11.56 -0.68 2.93
N ILE A 17 11.11 -0.68 1.68
CA ILE A 17 10.22 -1.72 1.14
C ILE A 17 11.09 -2.90 0.70
N SER A 18 10.90 -4.05 1.33
CA SER A 18 11.57 -5.29 0.93
C SER A 18 10.64 -6.22 0.14
N LEU A 19 11.23 -7.13 -0.64
CA LEU A 19 10.48 -8.24 -1.26
C LEU A 19 9.74 -9.08 -0.21
N THR A 20 10.35 -9.28 0.96
CA THR A 20 9.72 -9.98 2.08
C THR A 20 8.43 -9.29 2.53
N ASP A 21 8.41 -7.96 2.63
CA ASP A 21 7.19 -7.24 3.03
C ASP A 21 6.08 -7.39 2.00
N VAL A 22 6.43 -7.40 0.70
CA VAL A 22 5.49 -7.61 -0.41
C VAL A 22 4.88 -9.01 -0.33
N ASP A 23 5.70 -10.04 -0.11
CA ASP A 23 5.26 -11.43 -0.01
C ASP A 23 4.37 -11.65 1.23
N LEU A 24 4.72 -11.04 2.36
CA LEU A 24 3.94 -11.10 3.59
C LEU A 24 2.57 -10.44 3.44
N LEU A 25 2.49 -9.26 2.80
CA LEU A 25 1.22 -8.59 2.49
C LEU A 25 0.34 -9.43 1.55
N GLN A 26 0.94 -10.05 0.54
CA GLN A 26 0.23 -10.93 -0.37
C GLN A 26 -0.35 -12.13 0.38
N ALA A 27 0.44 -12.77 1.24
CA ALA A 27 0.02 -13.91 2.05
C ALA A 27 -1.14 -13.52 3.00
N PHE A 28 -1.01 -12.37 3.67
CA PHE A 28 -2.03 -11.83 4.57
C PHE A 28 -3.35 -11.60 3.83
N LEU A 29 -3.33 -10.87 2.70
CA LEU A 29 -4.54 -10.60 1.92
C LEU A 29 -5.17 -11.89 1.39
N ARG A 30 -4.34 -12.85 0.94
CA ARG A 30 -4.81 -14.16 0.48
C ARG A 30 -5.52 -14.90 1.61
N ALA A 31 -4.98 -14.90 2.83
CA ALA A 31 -5.61 -15.53 3.99
C ALA A 31 -6.98 -14.88 4.30
N ARG A 32 -7.03 -13.54 4.39
CA ARG A 32 -8.28 -12.81 4.72
C ARG A 32 -9.38 -13.00 3.67
N THR A 33 -9.01 -13.16 2.40
CA THR A 33 -9.96 -13.35 1.30
C THR A 33 -10.27 -14.82 0.98
N ALA A 34 -9.67 -15.79 1.71
CA ALA A 34 -9.78 -17.22 1.39
C ALA A 34 -11.20 -17.76 1.43
N ARG A 35 -11.94 -17.45 2.49
CA ARG A 35 -13.32 -17.90 2.65
C ARG A 35 -14.20 -17.40 1.49
N LEU A 36 -14.13 -16.10 1.19
CA LEU A 36 -14.96 -15.47 0.16
C LEU A 36 -14.58 -15.94 -1.25
N ALA A 37 -13.28 -16.08 -1.54
CA ALA A 37 -12.82 -16.57 -2.85
C ALA A 37 -13.23 -18.02 -3.14
N ASN A 38 -13.56 -18.79 -2.09
CA ASN A 38 -14.03 -20.17 -2.17
C ASN A 38 -15.56 -20.30 -1.99
N ALA A 39 -16.30 -19.19 -1.92
CA ALA A 39 -17.77 -19.20 -1.89
C ALA A 39 -18.36 -19.80 -3.19
N GLU A 40 -19.67 -19.95 -3.24
CA GLU A 40 -20.37 -20.51 -4.39
C GLU A 40 -20.02 -19.77 -5.69
N ARG A 41 -19.93 -20.52 -6.80
CA ARG A 41 -19.60 -19.94 -8.11
C ARG A 41 -20.69 -18.94 -8.51
N GLY A 42 -20.27 -17.81 -9.09
CA GLY A 42 -21.20 -16.78 -9.58
C GLY A 42 -21.61 -15.73 -8.55
N THR A 43 -21.41 -15.98 -7.25
CA THR A 43 -21.71 -15.00 -6.19
C THR A 43 -20.84 -13.75 -6.27
N ASP A 44 -21.42 -12.61 -5.90
CA ASP A 44 -20.73 -11.31 -5.91
C ASP A 44 -19.55 -11.30 -4.93
N GLU A 45 -19.67 -11.96 -3.78
CA GLU A 45 -18.60 -12.07 -2.80
C GLU A 45 -17.40 -12.83 -3.36
N ARG A 46 -17.65 -13.91 -4.12
CA ARG A 46 -16.59 -14.66 -4.78
C ARG A 46 -15.93 -13.82 -5.87
N GLN A 47 -16.72 -13.12 -6.68
CA GLN A 47 -16.20 -12.25 -7.73
C GLN A 47 -15.35 -11.13 -7.14
N LEU A 48 -15.84 -10.43 -6.12
CA LEU A 48 -15.13 -9.38 -5.41
C LEU A 48 -13.80 -9.88 -4.82
N ALA A 49 -13.83 -11.00 -4.08
CA ALA A 49 -12.62 -11.57 -3.49
C ALA A 49 -11.58 -11.98 -4.56
N ARG A 50 -12.03 -12.48 -5.71
CA ARG A 50 -11.13 -12.81 -6.84
C ARG A 50 -10.60 -11.56 -7.53
N SER A 51 -11.40 -10.50 -7.68
CA SER A 51 -10.97 -9.22 -8.23
C SER A 51 -9.90 -8.57 -7.34
N VAL A 52 -10.12 -8.54 -6.02
CA VAL A 52 -9.12 -8.05 -5.04
C VAL A 52 -7.83 -8.86 -5.12
N ARG A 53 -7.92 -10.20 -5.17
CA ARG A 53 -6.74 -11.07 -5.33
C ARG A 53 -6.00 -10.85 -6.64
N THR A 54 -6.72 -10.56 -7.72
CA THR A 54 -6.13 -10.29 -9.03
C THR A 54 -5.41 -8.95 -9.03
N ALA A 55 -6.02 -7.90 -8.48
CA ALA A 55 -5.39 -6.60 -8.31
C ALA A 55 -4.12 -6.70 -7.45
N ALA A 56 -4.20 -7.39 -6.31
CA ALA A 56 -3.04 -7.62 -5.45
C ALA A 56 -1.93 -8.40 -6.16
N ARG A 57 -2.27 -9.44 -6.93
CA ARG A 57 -1.28 -10.20 -7.72
C ARG A 57 -0.57 -9.29 -8.73
N HIS A 58 -1.30 -8.42 -9.42
CA HIS A 58 -0.69 -7.48 -10.36
C HIS A 58 0.30 -6.55 -9.66
N LEU A 59 -0.10 -5.93 -8.53
CA LEU A 59 0.75 -5.04 -7.75
C LEU A 59 1.99 -5.74 -7.19
N VAL A 60 1.82 -6.97 -6.67
CA VAL A 60 2.91 -7.81 -6.15
C VAL A 60 3.91 -8.12 -7.27
N THR A 61 3.45 -8.56 -8.44
CA THR A 61 4.33 -8.83 -9.58
C THR A 61 5.12 -7.58 -9.99
N SER A 62 4.46 -6.42 -10.06
CA SER A 62 5.13 -5.16 -10.39
C SER A 62 6.21 -4.80 -9.37
N LEU A 63 5.90 -4.89 -8.06
CA LEU A 63 6.86 -4.63 -6.99
C LEU A 63 8.03 -5.62 -7.01
N GLN A 64 7.76 -6.90 -7.20
CA GLN A 64 8.79 -7.95 -7.32
C GLN A 64 9.73 -7.72 -8.50
N HIS A 65 9.25 -7.10 -9.59
CA HIS A 65 10.09 -6.70 -10.71
C HIS A 65 10.91 -5.43 -10.44
N MET A 66 10.31 -4.43 -9.80
CA MET A 66 10.92 -3.11 -9.63
C MET A 66 11.94 -3.05 -8.49
N LEU A 67 11.69 -3.71 -7.36
CA LEU A 67 12.54 -3.64 -6.17
C LEU A 67 13.99 -4.08 -6.44
N PRO A 68 14.26 -5.22 -7.13
CA PRO A 68 15.63 -5.63 -7.44
C PRO A 68 16.39 -4.66 -8.36
N LEU A 69 15.68 -3.83 -9.13
CA LEU A 69 16.30 -2.81 -9.98
C LEU A 69 16.86 -1.64 -9.15
N THR A 70 16.40 -1.48 -7.91
CA THR A 70 16.89 -0.44 -6.99
C THR A 70 18.06 -0.88 -6.13
N GLU A 71 18.28 -2.20 -5.98
CA GLU A 71 19.37 -2.77 -5.18
C GLU A 71 20.73 -2.74 -5.89
N LYS A 72 20.76 -2.54 -7.21
CA LYS A 72 21.97 -2.64 -8.05
C LYS A 72 22.95 -1.46 -7.95
N GLY A 73 22.79 -0.57 -6.96
CA GLY A 73 23.79 0.43 -6.58
C GLY A 73 23.80 1.72 -7.40
N ASP A 74 23.12 1.77 -8.55
CA ASP A 74 22.80 3.04 -9.22
C ASP A 74 21.53 3.63 -8.59
N GLU A 75 21.52 4.94 -8.35
CA GLU A 75 20.33 5.63 -7.85
C GLU A 75 19.17 5.37 -8.81
N ALA A 76 18.21 4.55 -8.36
CA ALA A 76 17.06 4.18 -9.16
C ALA A 76 16.39 5.44 -9.72
N PRO A 77 16.07 5.48 -11.03
CA PRO A 77 15.45 6.65 -11.65
C PRO A 77 14.26 7.11 -10.82
N ARG A 78 14.11 8.43 -10.64
CA ARG A 78 13.01 9.01 -9.84
C ARG A 78 11.63 8.44 -10.21
N VAL A 79 11.42 8.16 -11.49
CA VAL A 79 10.20 7.51 -12.00
C VAL A 79 10.00 6.13 -11.38
N LEU A 80 11.04 5.29 -11.33
CA LEU A 80 10.98 3.96 -10.70
C LEU A 80 10.65 4.05 -9.20
N GLN A 81 11.25 5.01 -8.48
CA GLN A 81 10.92 5.21 -7.07
C GLN A 81 9.46 5.65 -6.85
N ILE A 82 8.91 6.46 -7.76
CA ILE A 82 7.50 6.84 -7.73
C ILE A 82 6.61 5.63 -7.99
N GLU A 83 6.93 4.80 -8.99
CA GLU A 83 6.16 3.60 -9.33
C GLU A 83 6.15 2.57 -8.21
N ILE A 84 7.29 2.31 -7.56
CA ILE A 84 7.37 1.44 -6.38
C ILE A 84 6.47 1.99 -5.26
N ARG A 85 6.54 3.30 -4.98
CA ARG A 85 5.73 3.93 -3.95
C ARG A 85 4.22 3.82 -4.25
N VAL A 86 3.81 4.12 -5.48
CA VAL A 86 2.40 4.04 -5.89
C VAL A 86 1.91 2.60 -5.77
N SER A 87 2.68 1.64 -6.29
CA SER A 87 2.33 0.22 -6.23
C SER A 87 2.26 -0.30 -4.80
N TRP A 88 3.19 0.12 -3.93
CA TRP A 88 3.19 -0.21 -2.51
C TRP A 88 1.97 0.36 -1.79
N ASN A 89 1.68 1.66 -1.95
CA ASN A 89 0.53 2.29 -1.30
C ASN A 89 -0.80 1.70 -1.80
N ALA A 90 -0.88 1.31 -3.07
CA ALA A 90 -2.04 0.61 -3.61
C ALA A 90 -2.19 -0.78 -2.98
N LEU A 91 -1.10 -1.55 -2.86
CA LEU A 91 -1.13 -2.88 -2.23
C LEU A 91 -1.49 -2.77 -0.74
N TRP A 92 -0.91 -1.80 -0.04
CA TRP A 92 -1.25 -1.48 1.35
C TRP A 92 -2.73 -1.10 1.50
N SER A 93 -3.27 -0.29 0.59
CA SER A 93 -4.69 0.11 0.62
C SER A 93 -5.64 -1.10 0.47
N LEU A 94 -5.23 -2.14 -0.23
CA LEU A 94 -6.02 -3.38 -0.30
C LEU A 94 -6.07 -4.13 1.03
N VAL A 95 -5.09 -3.97 1.93
CA VAL A 95 -5.05 -4.65 3.24
C VAL A 95 -5.44 -3.75 4.42
N SER A 96 -5.48 -2.43 4.24
CA SER A 96 -5.78 -1.47 5.31
C SER A 96 -7.13 -1.70 6.03
N PRO A 97 -8.18 -2.32 5.42
CA PRO A 97 -9.39 -2.67 6.16
C PRO A 97 -9.15 -3.59 7.36
N TRP A 98 -8.02 -4.31 7.40
CA TRP A 98 -7.63 -5.20 8.49
C TRP A 98 -6.53 -4.63 9.38
N GLN A 99 -6.27 -3.31 9.38
CA GLN A 99 -5.21 -2.70 10.19
C GLN A 99 -5.34 -2.95 11.70
N TRP A 100 -6.53 -3.32 12.18
CA TRP A 100 -6.80 -3.64 13.58
C TRP A 100 -6.79 -5.15 13.88
N HIS A 101 -6.49 -5.99 12.88
CA HIS A 101 -6.38 -7.43 13.05
C HIS A 101 -5.05 -7.78 13.76
N GLU A 102 -5.05 -8.81 14.62
CA GLU A 102 -3.86 -9.20 15.40
C GLU A 102 -2.65 -9.58 14.53
N ASP A 103 -2.89 -10.28 13.41
CA ASP A 103 -1.86 -10.63 12.42
C ASP A 103 -1.38 -9.44 11.56
N TYR A 104 -1.88 -8.21 11.76
CA TYR A 104 -1.48 -7.05 10.98
C TYR A 104 -0.22 -6.41 11.56
N ASP A 105 0.85 -6.31 10.75
CA ASP A 105 2.08 -5.67 11.16
C ASP A 105 1.98 -4.14 10.98
N LEU A 106 1.57 -3.43 12.02
CA LEU A 106 1.43 -1.96 12.01
C LEU A 106 2.76 -1.21 11.85
N GLU A 107 3.87 -1.83 12.24
CA GLU A 107 5.18 -1.19 12.14
C GLU A 107 5.69 -1.24 10.70
N ARG A 108 5.54 -2.38 10.05
CA ARG A 108 5.96 -2.58 8.67
C ARG A 108 4.92 -2.09 7.69
N TRP A 109 3.67 -2.54 7.78
CA TRP A 109 2.67 -2.31 6.75
C TRP A 109 1.98 -0.94 6.91
N ARG A 110 2.71 0.09 6.50
CA ARG A 110 2.26 1.48 6.51
C ARG A 110 2.50 2.15 5.16
N PRO A 111 1.72 3.18 4.81
CA PRO A 111 1.92 3.89 3.55
C PRO A 111 3.25 4.66 3.59
N VAL A 112 3.90 4.76 2.44
CA VAL A 112 5.06 5.64 2.24
C VAL A 112 4.55 7.07 2.03
N LYS A 113 4.91 7.99 2.95
CA LYS A 113 4.51 9.40 2.91
C LYS A 113 5.42 10.21 1.97
N VAL A 114 4.86 11.22 1.32
CA VAL A 114 5.61 12.20 0.53
C VAL A 114 5.89 13.42 1.40
N TRP A 115 7.16 13.80 1.56
CA TRP A 115 7.54 15.19 1.85
C TRP A 115 8.26 15.73 0.63
N SER A 116 7.49 16.38 -0.22
CA SER A 116 8.01 17.16 -1.33
C SER A 116 8.07 18.60 -0.83
N ALA A 117 9.27 19.18 -0.71
CA ALA A 117 9.43 20.61 -0.44
C ALA A 117 8.78 21.50 -1.53
N THR A 118 8.27 20.90 -2.60
CA THR A 118 7.59 21.54 -3.74
C THR A 118 6.07 21.31 -3.73
N SER A 119 5.50 20.65 -2.73
CA SER A 119 4.07 20.33 -2.71
C SER A 119 3.45 20.72 -1.37
N GLY A 120 3.23 22.01 -1.18
CA GLY A 120 2.30 22.55 -0.18
C GLY A 120 0.84 22.23 -0.52
N ILE A 121 0.55 21.01 -0.96
CA ILE A 121 -0.81 20.52 -1.17
C ILE A 121 -1.01 19.41 -0.14
N ARG A 122 -1.74 19.74 0.93
CA ARG A 122 -2.30 18.74 1.83
C ARG A 122 -3.32 17.95 1.02
N PHE A 123 -3.27 16.62 1.12
CA PHE A 123 -4.32 15.76 0.56
C PHE A 123 -5.69 15.98 1.23
N ASP A 124 -5.74 16.77 2.31
CA ASP A 124 -6.98 17.24 2.93
C ASP A 124 -7.69 18.33 2.09
N ASP A 125 -7.02 18.98 1.11
CA ASP A 125 -7.60 20.06 0.30
C ASP A 125 -8.45 19.57 -0.90
N ILE A 126 -8.60 18.25 -1.11
CA ILE A 126 -9.41 17.69 -2.21
C ILE A 126 -10.84 17.34 -1.74
N SER A 127 -11.17 17.59 -0.47
CA SER A 127 -12.49 17.27 0.12
C SER A 127 -13.55 18.38 0.02
N GLU A 128 -13.24 19.57 -0.51
CA GLU A 128 -14.17 20.73 -0.48
C GLU A 128 -14.71 21.20 -1.83
N ARG A 129 -14.63 20.37 -2.88
CA ARG A 129 -15.33 20.66 -4.14
C ARG A 129 -16.32 19.58 -4.51
N ASP A 130 -17.41 19.53 -3.76
CA ASP A 130 -18.73 19.18 -4.31
C ASP A 130 -19.84 19.70 -3.38
N GLY A 131 -20.43 20.82 -3.79
CA GLY A 131 -21.65 21.41 -3.23
C GLY A 131 -22.41 22.09 -4.38
N PRO A 132 -23.74 21.98 -4.41
CA PRO A 132 -24.50 21.82 -5.66
C PRO A 132 -24.71 23.13 -6.41
N SER A 133 -24.76 23.04 -7.75
CA SER A 133 -25.25 24.14 -8.59
C SER A 133 -26.79 24.20 -8.53
N PRO A 134 -27.38 25.42 -8.50
CA PRO A 134 -28.84 25.61 -8.59
C PRO A 134 -29.41 25.28 -9.97
#